data_AF-A0AAW8GYS5-F1
#
_entry.id   AF-A0AAW8GYS5-F1
#
_cell.length_a   1.000
_cell.length_b   1.000
_cell.length_c   1.000
_cell.angle_alpha   90.00
_cell.angle_beta   90.00
_cell.angle_gamma   90.00
#
_symmetry.space_group_name_H-M   'P 1'
#
loop_
_entity.id
_entity.type
_entity.pdbx_description
1 polymer ?
#
loop_
_entity_poly.entity_id
_entity_poly.type
_entity_poly.pdbx_seq_one_letter_code
_entity_poly.pdbx_strand_id
1 'polypeptide(L)'
;MKKKADKTINQRAALNSRRNQGLAQAENSDPEFGCQGIIGQFIGYYLRCEVFATKLQHFYQSDKGYKQTSLNTKDFKSALDHFGMYLDDDKVIKIFQGGNGKRGTKSARQLRNGYLHELSSSDKAEIETNGPWLVGEMKKLLRQRIKT
;
A
#
# COMPACT_ATOMS: atom_id res chain seq x y z
N MET A 1 -10.29 -17.45 24.46
CA MET A 1 -10.31 -17.26 22.99
C MET A 1 -10.60 -18.62 22.35
N LYS A 2 -11.65 -18.76 21.52
CA LYS A 2 -11.94 -20.01 20.80
C LYS A 2 -10.84 -20.23 19.74
N LYS A 3 -10.15 -21.37 19.79
CA LYS A 3 -9.18 -21.79 18.77
C LYS A 3 -9.96 -21.95 17.46
N LYS A 4 -9.68 -21.12 16.43
CA LYS A 4 -10.26 -21.32 15.09
C LYS A 4 -9.76 -22.68 14.58
N ALA A 5 -10.66 -23.52 14.07
CA ALA A 5 -10.28 -24.75 13.42
C ALA A 5 -9.35 -24.44 12.23
N ASP A 6 -8.31 -25.25 12.05
CA ASP A 6 -7.39 -25.07 10.93
C ASP A 6 -8.11 -25.31 9.60
N LYS A 7 -7.97 -24.35 8.69
CA LYS A 7 -8.55 -24.45 7.34
C LYS A 7 -7.83 -25.53 6.56
N THR A 8 -8.58 -26.34 5.81
CA THR A 8 -8.00 -27.29 4.85
C THR A 8 -7.23 -26.54 3.75
N ILE A 9 -6.37 -27.25 3.01
CA ILE A 9 -5.62 -26.68 1.88
C ILE A 9 -6.59 -26.00 0.89
N ASN A 10 -7.67 -26.68 0.52
CA ASN A 10 -8.68 -26.15 -0.41
C ASN A 10 -9.39 -24.89 0.14
N GLN A 11 -9.70 -24.86 1.43
CA GLN A 11 -10.30 -23.69 2.08
C GLN A 11 -9.32 -22.50 2.12
N ARG A 12 -8.03 -22.76 2.33
CA ARG A 12 -6.99 -21.72 2.31
C ARG A 12 -6.79 -21.16 0.90
N ALA A 13 -6.72 -22.03 -0.12
CA ALA A 13 -6.62 -21.63 -1.52
C ALA A 13 -7.82 -20.78 -1.96
N ALA A 14 -9.05 -21.22 -1.63
CA ALA A 14 -10.26 -20.45 -1.93
C ALA A 14 -10.29 -19.08 -1.24
N LEU A 15 -9.84 -19.01 0.02
CA LEU A 15 -9.71 -17.74 0.73
C LEU A 15 -8.67 -16.82 0.10
N ASN A 16 -7.50 -17.34 -0.24
CA ASN A 16 -6.44 -16.57 -0.89
C ASN A 16 -6.87 -16.06 -2.27
N SER A 17 -7.65 -16.86 -3.02
CA SER A 17 -8.28 -16.41 -4.27
C SER A 17 -9.20 -15.19 -4.06
N ARG A 18 -10.11 -15.23 -3.07
CA ARG A 18 -10.97 -14.08 -2.74
C ARG A 18 -10.18 -12.85 -2.30
N ARG A 19 -9.09 -13.05 -1.53
CA ARG A 19 -8.19 -11.96 -1.12
C ARG A 19 -7.50 -11.34 -2.33
N ASN A 20 -6.97 -12.17 -3.23
CA ASN A 20 -6.33 -11.72 -4.47
C ASN A 20 -7.31 -10.96 -5.39
N GLN A 21 -8.60 -11.32 -5.42
CA GLN A 21 -9.61 -10.50 -6.09
C GLN A 21 -9.72 -9.11 -5.46
N GLY A 22 -9.76 -9.04 -4.13
CA GLY A 22 -9.78 -7.76 -3.41
C GLY A 22 -8.52 -6.91 -3.61
N LEU A 23 -7.35 -7.54 -3.75
CA LEU A 23 -6.09 -6.86 -4.08
C LEU A 23 -6.06 -6.40 -5.55
N ALA A 24 -6.55 -7.22 -6.47
CA ALA A 24 -6.66 -6.89 -7.90
C ALA A 24 -7.63 -5.73 -8.14
N GLN A 25 -8.69 -5.59 -7.34
CA GLN A 25 -9.54 -4.40 -7.38
C GLN A 25 -8.75 -3.12 -7.09
N ALA A 26 -7.89 -3.11 -6.06
CA ALA A 26 -7.06 -1.94 -5.78
C ALA A 26 -6.07 -1.64 -6.92
N GLU A 27 -5.58 -2.66 -7.61
CA GLU A 27 -4.82 -2.47 -8.84
C GLU A 27 -5.70 -1.90 -9.97
N ASN A 28 -6.93 -2.35 -10.17
CA ASN A 28 -7.71 -1.94 -11.34
C ASN A 28 -8.55 -0.67 -11.14
N SER A 29 -8.73 -0.20 -9.91
CA SER A 29 -9.46 1.04 -9.61
C SER A 29 -8.59 2.27 -9.83
N ASP A 30 -8.32 2.61 -11.10
CA ASP A 30 -7.65 3.85 -11.46
C ASP A 30 -8.58 5.06 -11.26
N PRO A 31 -8.20 6.06 -10.42
CA PRO A 31 -8.98 7.29 -10.27
C PRO A 31 -8.79 8.28 -11.44
N GLU A 32 -8.05 7.91 -12.50
CA GLU A 32 -7.91 8.66 -13.75
C GLU A 32 -7.21 10.02 -13.60
N PHE A 33 -6.45 10.23 -12.53
CA PHE A 33 -5.64 11.44 -12.35
C PHE A 33 -4.49 11.59 -13.36
N GLY A 34 -4.21 10.58 -14.18
CA GLY A 34 -3.06 10.54 -15.09
C GLY A 34 -2.98 11.70 -16.09
N CYS A 35 -4.07 12.38 -16.40
CA CYS A 35 -4.10 13.56 -17.26
C CYS A 35 -3.31 14.76 -16.69
N GLN A 36 -3.03 14.78 -15.38
CA GLN A 36 -2.27 15.83 -14.70
C GLN A 36 -0.75 15.55 -14.66
N GLY A 37 -0.25 14.81 -15.65
CA GLY A 37 1.16 14.45 -15.75
C GLY A 37 1.66 13.61 -14.56
N ILE A 38 2.92 13.81 -14.16
CA ILE A 38 3.56 12.99 -13.14
C ILE A 38 2.91 13.14 -11.76
N ILE A 39 2.43 14.35 -11.42
CA ILE A 39 1.71 14.60 -10.17
C ILE A 39 0.45 13.74 -10.10
N GLY A 40 -0.35 13.77 -11.16
CA GLY A 40 -1.57 12.99 -11.25
C GLY A 40 -1.34 11.49 -11.15
N GLN A 41 -0.35 10.99 -11.90
CA GLN A 41 0.07 9.58 -11.80
C GLN A 41 0.50 9.21 -10.39
N PHE A 42 1.35 10.03 -9.77
CA PHE A 42 1.82 9.81 -8.40
C PHE A 42 0.65 9.68 -7.41
N ILE A 43 -0.30 10.62 -7.43
CA ILE A 43 -1.46 10.58 -6.55
C ILE A 43 -2.33 9.35 -6.83
N GLY A 44 -2.62 9.05 -8.09
CA GLY A 44 -3.42 7.89 -8.47
C GLY A 44 -2.82 6.56 -8.00
N TYR A 45 -1.53 6.36 -8.23
CA TYR A 45 -0.84 5.15 -7.78
C TYR A 45 -0.72 5.07 -6.24
N TYR A 46 -0.50 6.20 -5.56
CA TYR A 46 -0.44 6.21 -4.09
C TYR A 46 -1.77 5.79 -3.47
N LEU A 47 -2.89 6.34 -3.92
CA LEU A 47 -4.22 5.99 -3.39
C LEU A 47 -4.51 4.50 -3.57
N ARG A 48 -4.20 3.95 -4.75
CA ARG A 48 -4.33 2.50 -5.02
C ARG A 48 -3.45 1.68 -4.08
N CYS A 49 -2.20 2.09 -3.85
CA CYS A 49 -1.31 1.44 -2.91
C CYS A 49 -1.83 1.49 -1.47
N GLU A 50 -2.43 2.60 -1.05
CA GLU A 50 -3.02 2.75 0.28
C GLU A 50 -4.20 1.80 0.48
N VAL A 51 -5.08 1.64 -0.52
CA VAL A 51 -6.17 0.66 -0.49
C VAL A 51 -5.63 -0.76 -0.47
N PHE A 52 -4.66 -1.08 -1.33
CA PHE A 52 -4.01 -2.39 -1.39
C PHE A 52 -3.41 -2.77 -0.03
N ALA A 53 -2.59 -1.88 0.53
CA ALA A 53 -1.88 -2.12 1.78
C ALA A 53 -2.84 -2.25 2.97
N THR A 54 -3.89 -1.42 3.01
CA THR A 54 -4.95 -1.50 4.03
C THR A 54 -5.68 -2.85 3.98
N LYS A 55 -6.08 -3.30 2.78
CA LYS A 55 -6.73 -4.62 2.61
C LYS A 55 -5.81 -5.75 3.07
N LEU A 56 -4.53 -5.74 2.65
CA LEU A 56 -3.57 -6.76 3.05
C LEU A 56 -3.38 -6.81 4.57
N GLN A 57 -3.21 -5.64 5.20
CA GLN A 57 -3.11 -5.52 6.66
C GLN A 57 -4.37 -6.05 7.35
N HIS A 58 -5.56 -5.73 6.85
CA HIS A 58 -6.83 -6.21 7.43
C HIS A 58 -7.01 -7.71 7.27
N PHE A 59 -6.55 -8.31 6.17
CA PHE A 59 -6.55 -9.76 5.99
C PHE A 59 -5.66 -10.46 7.03
N TYR A 60 -4.46 -9.93 7.25
CA TYR A 60 -3.54 -10.38 8.30
C TYR A 60 -4.17 -10.27 9.70
N GLN A 61 -4.71 -9.10 10.03
CA GLN A 61 -5.37 -8.85 11.32
C GLN A 61 -6.55 -9.80 11.54
N SER A 62 -7.34 -10.08 10.49
CA SER A 62 -8.45 -11.04 10.56
C SER A 62 -8.00 -12.49 10.78
N ASP A 63 -6.86 -12.87 10.20
CA ASP A 63 -6.25 -14.19 10.43
C ASP A 63 -5.76 -14.34 11.86
N LYS A 64 -5.16 -13.28 12.44
CA LYS A 64 -4.68 -13.25 13.82
C LYS A 64 -5.78 -12.97 14.85
N GLY A 65 -6.96 -12.56 14.42
CA GLY A 65 -8.06 -12.16 15.32
C GLY A 65 -7.84 -10.81 16.00
N TYR A 66 -7.02 -9.95 15.41
CA TYR A 66 -6.77 -8.59 15.88
C TYR A 66 -7.89 -7.64 15.43
N LYS A 67 -8.07 -6.55 16.17
CA LYS A 67 -8.93 -5.43 15.74
C LYS A 67 -8.31 -4.78 14.50
N GLN A 68 -9.14 -4.40 13.54
CA GLN A 68 -8.68 -3.65 12.38
C GLN A 68 -8.19 -2.26 12.79
N THR A 69 -7.00 -1.89 12.31
CA THR A 69 -6.38 -0.59 12.56
C THR A 69 -6.14 0.16 11.26
N SER A 70 -5.76 1.44 11.38
CA SER A 70 -5.29 2.23 10.24
C SER A 70 -3.95 1.72 9.72
N LEU A 71 -3.68 2.01 8.45
CA LEU A 71 -2.44 1.63 7.79
C LEU A 71 -1.21 2.23 8.51
N ASN A 72 -0.30 1.36 8.94
CA ASN A 72 1.00 1.72 9.47
C ASN A 72 2.08 0.75 8.97
N THR A 73 3.33 1.21 8.93
CA THR A 73 4.44 0.46 8.33
C THR A 73 4.75 -0.85 9.05
N LYS A 74 4.61 -0.89 10.38
CA LYS A 74 4.91 -2.09 11.19
C LYS A 74 3.92 -3.23 10.91
N ASP A 75 2.62 -2.94 10.99
CA ASP A 75 1.58 -3.94 10.75
C ASP A 75 1.54 -4.36 9.27
N PHE A 76 1.82 -3.43 8.36
CA PHE A 76 1.91 -3.74 6.93
C PHE A 76 3.09 -4.67 6.61
N LYS A 77 4.27 -4.45 7.18
CA LYS A 77 5.41 -5.40 7.08
C LYS A 77 5.03 -6.78 7.60
N SER A 78 4.42 -6.84 8.78
CA SER A 78 3.95 -8.11 9.35
C SER A 78 2.94 -8.84 8.45
N ALA A 79 2.11 -8.08 7.73
CA ALA A 79 1.18 -8.63 6.76
C ALA A 79 1.89 -9.18 5.51
N LEU A 80 2.88 -8.47 4.97
CA LEU A 80 3.70 -8.95 3.85
C LEU A 80 4.36 -10.29 4.20
N ASP A 81 5.00 -10.38 5.36
CA ASP A 81 5.65 -11.60 5.85
C ASP A 81 4.65 -12.75 6.01
N HIS A 82 3.49 -12.48 6.63
CA HIS A 82 2.44 -13.49 6.83
C HIS A 82 1.92 -14.08 5.51
N PHE A 83 1.92 -13.30 4.43
CA PHE A 83 1.49 -13.76 3.10
C PHE A 83 2.64 -14.19 2.19
N GLY A 84 3.88 -14.22 2.68
CA GLY A 84 5.06 -14.59 1.88
C GLY A 84 5.30 -13.63 0.70
N MET A 85 4.93 -12.37 0.89
CA MET A 85 5.12 -11.28 -0.07
C MET A 85 6.35 -10.48 0.33
N TYR A 86 7.10 -9.98 -0.64
CA TYR A 86 8.36 -9.28 -0.38
C TYR A 86 8.33 -7.85 -0.91
N LEU A 87 8.64 -6.90 -0.04
CA LEU A 87 8.93 -5.51 -0.37
C LEU A 87 10.01 -5.04 0.59
N ASP A 88 11.11 -4.51 0.06
CA ASP A 88 12.22 -4.01 0.87
C ASP A 88 11.74 -3.04 1.95
N ASP A 89 12.31 -3.17 3.14
CA ASP A 89 11.95 -2.35 4.30
C ASP A 89 12.04 -0.85 4.02
N ASP A 90 13.08 -0.44 3.29
CA ASP A 90 13.28 0.93 2.86
C ASP A 90 12.16 1.41 1.94
N LYS A 91 11.64 0.55 1.07
CA LYS A 91 10.52 0.87 0.17
C LYS A 91 9.21 1.00 0.93
N VAL A 92 8.97 0.14 1.93
CA VAL A 92 7.81 0.29 2.82
C VAL A 92 7.82 1.66 3.49
N ILE A 93 8.97 2.06 4.04
CA ILE A 93 9.13 3.38 4.67
C ILE A 93 8.96 4.49 3.63
N LYS A 94 9.62 4.38 2.48
CA LYS A 94 9.61 5.40 1.43
C LYS A 94 8.23 5.58 0.79
N ILE A 95 7.34 4.59 0.86
CA ILE A 95 5.96 4.73 0.37
C ILE A 95 5.02 5.17 1.51
N PHE A 96 5.02 4.49 2.66
CA PHE A 96 3.91 4.58 3.63
C PHE A 96 4.22 5.30 4.94
N GLN A 97 5.48 5.69 5.20
CA GLN A 97 5.84 6.40 6.43
C GLN A 97 5.01 7.68 6.59
N GLY A 98 4.34 7.84 7.72
CA GLY A 98 3.56 9.05 8.04
C GLY A 98 4.35 10.09 8.84
N GLY A 99 3.64 11.07 9.41
CA GLY A 99 4.23 12.15 10.22
C GLY A 99 4.95 13.21 9.39
N ASN A 100 5.74 14.06 10.05
CA ASN A 100 6.52 15.10 9.36
C ASN A 100 7.81 14.50 8.79
N GLY A 101 8.06 14.73 7.50
CA GLY A 101 9.30 14.31 6.83
C GLY A 101 10.22 15.49 6.54
N LYS A 102 11.53 15.24 6.52
CA LYS A 102 12.51 16.23 6.08
C LYS A 102 12.49 16.35 4.55
N ARG A 103 12.66 17.57 4.06
CA ARG A 103 12.78 17.87 2.62
C ARG A 103 13.83 16.96 1.96
N GLY A 104 13.51 16.40 0.80
CA GLY A 104 14.37 15.48 0.05
C GLY A 104 14.34 14.03 0.53
N THR A 105 13.83 13.76 1.75
CA THR A 105 13.71 12.40 2.29
C THR A 105 12.27 11.98 2.54
N LYS A 106 11.29 12.82 2.18
CA LYS A 106 9.86 12.53 2.39
C LYS A 106 9.44 11.22 1.73
N SER A 107 8.50 10.54 2.38
CA SER A 107 7.80 9.37 1.81
C SER A 107 6.71 9.80 0.84
N ALA A 108 6.18 8.86 0.05
CA ALA A 108 5.03 9.13 -0.81
C ALA A 108 3.82 9.63 -0.02
N ARG A 109 3.52 9.04 1.14
CA ARG A 109 2.44 9.50 2.04
C ARG A 109 2.63 10.94 2.50
N GLN A 110 3.86 11.30 2.89
CA GLN A 110 4.19 12.66 3.34
C GLN A 110 4.07 13.67 2.21
N LEU A 111 4.61 13.35 1.03
CA LEU A 111 4.51 14.20 -0.16
C LEU A 111 3.05 14.39 -0.58
N ARG A 112 2.26 13.30 -0.61
CA ARG A 112 0.83 13.34 -0.93
C ARG A 112 0.08 14.23 0.06
N ASN A 113 0.37 14.13 1.35
CA ASN A 113 -0.28 14.96 2.37
C ASN A 113 0.10 16.44 2.22
N GLY A 114 1.40 16.75 2.07
CA GLY A 114 1.85 18.13 1.86
C GLY A 114 1.27 18.74 0.59
N TYR A 115 1.18 17.97 -0.50
CA TYR A 115 0.59 18.45 -1.74
C TYR A 115 -0.93 18.66 -1.65
N LEU A 116 -1.68 17.66 -1.19
CA LEU A 116 -3.16 17.71 -1.22
C LEU A 116 -3.79 18.47 -0.05
N HIS A 117 -3.16 18.48 1.12
CA HIS A 117 -3.73 19.09 2.32
C HIS A 117 -3.11 20.45 2.66
N GLU A 118 -1.82 20.63 2.36
CA GLU A 118 -1.09 21.86 2.69
C GLU A 118 -0.82 22.73 1.46
N LEU A 119 -1.16 22.26 0.26
CA LEU A 119 -0.90 22.94 -1.03
C LEU A 119 0.58 23.36 -1.19
N SER A 120 1.49 22.55 -0.64
CA SER A 120 2.93 22.82 -0.59
C SER A 120 3.57 22.76 -1.98
N SER A 121 4.06 23.91 -2.45
CA SER A 121 4.83 24.01 -3.69
C SER A 121 6.14 23.21 -3.63
N SER A 122 6.76 23.15 -2.45
CA SER A 122 7.97 22.36 -2.23
C SER A 122 7.73 20.85 -2.39
N ASP A 123 6.59 20.35 -1.90
CA ASP A 123 6.23 18.94 -2.03
C ASP A 123 5.83 18.60 -3.45
N LYS A 124 5.14 19.51 -4.14
CA LYS A 124 4.89 19.39 -5.58
C LYS A 124 6.20 19.22 -6.36
N ALA A 125 7.20 20.07 -6.12
CA ALA A 125 8.49 19.98 -6.80
C ALA A 125 9.24 18.67 -6.48
N GLU A 126 9.16 18.18 -5.24
CA GLU A 126 9.73 16.88 -4.88
C GLU A 126 9.00 15.72 -5.57
N ILE A 127 7.68 15.79 -5.75
CA ILE A 127 6.92 14.80 -6.53
C ILE A 127 7.30 14.89 -8.01
N GLU A 128 7.48 16.07 -8.59
CA GLU A 128 7.93 16.21 -9.98
C GLU A 128 9.30 15.57 -10.20
N THR A 129 10.19 15.71 -9.21
CA THR A 129 11.56 15.17 -9.27
C THR A 129 11.59 13.65 -9.02
N ASN A 130 10.98 13.19 -7.93
CA ASN A 130 11.10 11.80 -7.44
C ASN A 130 9.90 10.91 -7.81
N GLY A 131 8.82 11.52 -8.29
CA GLY A 131 7.57 10.85 -8.64
C GLY A 131 7.73 9.70 -9.62
N PRO A 132 8.54 9.79 -10.69
CA PRO A 132 8.70 8.69 -11.63
C PRO A 132 9.22 7.41 -10.95
N TRP A 133 10.21 7.55 -10.07
CA TRP A 133 10.75 6.43 -9.29
C TRP A 133 9.71 5.90 -8.30
N LEU A 134 9.05 6.78 -7.54
CA LEU A 134 8.01 6.39 -6.58
C LEU A 134 6.85 5.65 -7.26
N VAL A 135 6.39 6.15 -8.41
CA VAL A 135 5.36 5.50 -9.23
C VAL A 135 5.83 4.12 -9.70
N GLY A 136 7.10 3.97 -10.09
CA GLY A 136 7.69 2.68 -10.43
C GLY A 136 7.58 1.67 -9.29
N GLU A 137 7.94 2.05 -8.06
CA GLU A 137 7.84 1.18 -6.89
C GLU A 137 6.38 0.87 -6.50
N MET A 138 5.49 1.87 -6.59
CA MET A 138 4.07 1.68 -6.35
C MET A 138 3.43 0.70 -7.34
N LYS A 139 3.78 0.76 -8.62
CA LYS A 139 3.35 -0.21 -9.64
C LYS A 139 3.80 -1.63 -9.30
N LYS A 140 5.05 -1.80 -8.85
CA LYS A 140 5.59 -3.12 -8.46
C LYS A 140 4.81 -3.69 -7.28
N LEU A 141 4.51 -2.87 -6.27
CA LEU A 141 3.71 -3.29 -5.12
C LEU A 141 2.31 -3.76 -5.54
N LEU A 142 1.60 -2.98 -6.36
CA LEU A 142 0.23 -3.29 -6.76
C LEU A 142 0.09 -4.62 -7.51
N ARG A 143 1.15 -5.07 -8.19
CA ARG A 143 1.18 -6.34 -8.93
C ARG A 143 1.40 -7.56 -8.04
N GLN A 144 1.75 -7.38 -6.77
CA GLN A 144 1.98 -8.51 -5.87
C GLN A 144 0.70 -9.25 -5.52
N ARG A 145 0.81 -10.55 -5.27
CA ARG A 145 -0.32 -11.43 -4.93
C ARG A 145 0.07 -12.42 -3.84
N ILE A 146 -0.95 -12.86 -3.10
CA ILE A 146 -0.83 -13.93 -2.11
C ILE A 146 -0.71 -15.25 -2.88
N LYS A 147 0.27 -16.09 -2.52
CA LYS A 147 0.41 -17.43 -3.11
C LYS A 147 -0.81 -18.29 -2.76
N THR A 148 -1.42 -18.90 -3.78
CA THR A 148 -2.55 -19.83 -3.65
C THR A 148 -2.09 -21.26 -3.50
#